data_AF-A0A9W4TG31-F1
#
_entry.id   AF-A0A9W4TG31-F1
#
_cell.length_a   1.000
_cell.length_b   1.000
_cell.length_c   1.000
_cell.angle_alpha   90.00
_cell.angle_beta   90.00
_cell.angle_gamma   90.00
#
_symmetry.space_group_name_H-M   'P 1'
#
loop_
_entity.id
_entity.type
_entity.pdbx_description
1 polymer ?
#
loop_
_entity_poly.entity_id
_entity_poly.type
_entity_poly.pdbx_seq_one_letter_code
_entity_poly.pdbx_strand_id
1 'polypeptide(L)'
;MKNIKSILTFFLILNFVNIYANKDRIEAPQSFKFIFKNNEVIILKSTDIRLKKYCDEIVSRKRKIIEAQLRYKTGEIITAKYDGKNWSCLKIRYKNKERNVPKNILRKITQIHFSTLNLIWSSDNEIAFNSSYFLMDFEVGTVKYFNKLPNLNLLFEDSMFFGNKKFSKCTLQKQVGENATQIFAF
;
A
#
# COMPACT_ATOMS: atom_id res chain seq x y z
N MET A 1 47.96 18.98 27.45
CA MET A 1 46.72 18.17 27.38
C MET A 1 45.47 19.07 27.25
N LYS A 2 45.27 19.75 26.11
CA LYS A 2 44.10 20.65 25.90
C LYS A 2 43.25 20.35 24.67
N ASN A 3 43.60 19.38 23.81
CA ASN A 3 42.95 19.19 22.51
C ASN A 3 42.04 17.94 22.39
N ILE A 4 41.89 17.14 23.44
CA ILE A 4 41.02 15.94 23.41
C ILE A 4 39.56 16.29 23.75
N LYS A 5 39.33 17.42 24.45
CA LYS A 5 37.98 17.82 24.87
C LYS A 5 37.07 18.23 23.70
N SER A 6 37.61 18.81 22.61
CA SER A 6 36.81 19.22 21.44
C SER A 6 36.37 18.05 20.54
N ILE A 7 37.14 16.96 20.49
CA ILE A 7 36.80 15.80 19.64
C ILE A 7 35.61 15.04 20.25
N LEU A 8 35.54 14.95 21.58
CA LEU A 8 34.43 14.31 22.27
C LEU A 8 33.10 15.04 22.07
N THR A 9 33.13 16.38 21.97
CA THR A 9 31.93 17.20 21.74
C THR A 9 31.38 17.00 20.32
N PHE A 10 32.24 16.77 19.33
CA PHE A 10 31.83 16.48 17.95
C PHE A 10 31.18 15.10 17.82
N PHE A 11 31.70 14.09 18.55
CA PHE A 11 31.09 12.75 18.63
C PHE A 11 29.76 12.73 19.39
N LEU A 12 29.57 13.63 20.37
CA LEU A 12 28.30 13.72 21.08
C LEU A 12 27.19 14.25 20.16
N ILE A 13 27.46 15.26 19.32
CA ILE A 13 26.46 15.85 18.42
C ILE A 13 26.03 14.86 17.31
N LEU A 14 26.93 13.99 16.84
CA LEU A 14 26.59 12.95 15.85
C LEU A 14 25.70 11.83 16.42
N ASN A 15 25.73 11.57 17.73
CA ASN A 15 24.86 10.58 18.38
C ASN A 15 23.47 11.13 18.76
N PHE A 16 23.29 12.46 18.75
CA PHE A 16 21.99 13.12 18.94
C PHE A 16 21.30 13.48 17.62
N VAL A 17 21.76 12.93 16.48
CA VAL A 17 20.88 12.71 15.32
C VAL A 17 19.95 11.55 15.70
N ASN A 18 19.04 11.88 16.62
CA ASN A 18 17.76 11.28 16.87
C ASN A 18 17.52 10.01 16.04
N ILE A 19 17.85 8.86 16.64
CA ILE A 19 17.14 7.62 16.40
C ILE A 19 15.73 7.81 16.97
N TYR A 20 14.94 8.71 16.38
CA TYR A 20 13.51 8.59 16.40
C TYR A 20 13.24 7.38 15.52
N ALA A 21 13.05 6.22 16.14
CA ALA A 21 12.29 5.14 15.54
C ALA A 21 10.87 5.67 15.32
N ASN A 22 10.73 6.48 14.28
CA ASN A 22 9.50 7.10 13.84
C ASN A 22 8.60 5.94 13.42
N LYS A 23 7.75 5.47 14.35
CA LYS A 23 6.79 4.40 14.11
C LYS A 23 6.01 4.71 12.85
N ASP A 24 5.89 3.75 11.94
CA ASP A 24 5.13 3.96 10.71
C ASP A 24 3.71 4.43 11.00
N ARG A 25 3.23 5.37 10.18
CA ARG A 25 1.82 5.75 10.11
C ARG A 25 1.08 4.69 9.31
N ILE A 26 -0.17 4.45 9.68
CA ILE A 26 -1.08 3.57 8.96
C ILE A 26 -2.42 4.28 8.75
N GLU A 27 -2.98 4.14 7.56
CA GLU A 27 -4.29 4.67 7.23
C GLU A 27 -5.08 3.71 6.35
N ALA A 28 -6.34 3.52 6.72
CA ALA A 28 -7.34 2.82 5.92
C ALA A 28 -8.15 3.81 5.05
N PRO A 29 -8.73 3.38 3.92
CA PRO A 29 -9.51 4.26 3.06
C PRO A 29 -10.75 4.77 3.78
N GLN A 30 -11.12 6.03 3.54
CA GLN A 30 -12.35 6.66 4.06
C GLN A 30 -13.56 6.37 3.18
N SER A 31 -13.34 6.22 1.86
CA SER A 31 -14.42 5.92 0.91
C SER A 31 -13.93 5.12 -0.29
N PHE A 32 -14.87 4.41 -0.88
CA PHE A 32 -14.70 3.47 -1.96
C PHE A 32 -15.66 3.84 -3.08
N LYS A 33 -15.15 3.96 -4.30
CA LYS A 33 -15.96 4.07 -5.52
C LYS A 33 -15.66 2.87 -6.39
N PHE A 34 -16.68 2.08 -6.69
CA PHE A 34 -16.60 0.94 -7.61
C PHE A 34 -17.38 1.25 -8.87
N ILE A 35 -16.76 1.00 -10.02
CA ILE A 35 -17.37 1.10 -11.34
C ILE A 35 -17.39 -0.29 -11.94
N PHE A 36 -18.57 -0.79 -12.25
CA PHE A 36 -18.80 -2.14 -12.74
C PHE A 36 -19.02 -2.20 -14.25
N LYS A 37 -18.91 -3.39 -14.84
CA LYS A 37 -19.07 -3.62 -16.27
C LYS A 37 -20.45 -3.27 -16.82
N ASN A 38 -21.48 -3.33 -15.99
CA ASN A 38 -22.84 -2.89 -16.29
C ASN A 38 -23.03 -1.37 -16.16
N ASN A 39 -21.95 -0.59 -16.05
CA ASN A 39 -21.95 0.86 -15.80
C ASN A 39 -22.54 1.29 -14.45
N GLU A 40 -22.83 0.35 -13.56
CA GLU A 40 -23.23 0.67 -12.18
C GLU A 40 -22.05 1.31 -11.44
N VAL A 41 -22.32 2.43 -10.78
CA VAL A 41 -21.34 3.14 -9.96
C VAL A 41 -21.82 3.16 -8.53
N ILE A 42 -21.03 2.56 -7.64
CA ILE A 42 -21.34 2.45 -6.22
C ILE A 42 -20.30 3.24 -5.44
N ILE A 43 -20.76 4.12 -4.54
CA ILE A 43 -19.92 4.89 -3.65
C ILE A 43 -20.29 4.54 -2.21
N LEU A 44 -19.32 4.10 -1.43
CA LEU A 44 -19.49 3.64 -0.06
C LEU A 44 -18.48 4.33 0.84
N LYS A 45 -18.88 4.63 2.08
CA LYS A 45 -17.94 5.00 3.15
C LYS A 45 -17.33 3.75 3.75
N SER A 46 -16.19 3.87 4.41
CA SER A 46 -15.56 2.76 5.16
C SER A 46 -16.46 2.17 6.24
N THR A 47 -17.36 2.98 6.79
CA THR A 47 -18.35 2.58 7.80
C THR A 47 -19.65 2.01 7.23
N ASP A 48 -19.82 1.95 5.90
CA ASP A 48 -21.03 1.41 5.29
C ASP A 48 -21.06 -0.12 5.43
N ILE A 49 -22.12 -0.64 6.06
CA ILE A 49 -22.31 -2.09 6.30
C ILE A 49 -22.30 -2.91 5.01
N ARG A 50 -22.64 -2.31 3.86
CA ARG A 50 -22.65 -2.98 2.55
C ARG A 50 -21.26 -3.12 1.95
N LEU A 51 -20.25 -2.39 2.44
CA LEU A 51 -18.90 -2.42 1.88
C LEU A 51 -18.33 -3.82 1.80
N LYS A 52 -18.44 -4.59 2.88
CA LYS A 52 -17.97 -5.99 2.92
C LYS A 52 -18.62 -6.82 1.81
N LYS A 53 -19.95 -6.71 1.65
CA LYS A 53 -20.69 -7.42 0.61
C LYS A 53 -20.14 -7.08 -0.79
N TYR A 54 -19.97 -5.80 -1.11
CA TYR A 54 -19.46 -5.40 -2.43
C TYR A 54 -18.03 -5.89 -2.67
N CYS A 55 -17.14 -5.78 -1.68
CA CYS A 55 -15.77 -6.32 -1.77
C CYS A 55 -15.78 -7.84 -1.99
N ASP A 56 -16.58 -8.60 -1.24
CA ASP A 56 -16.70 -10.05 -1.38
C ASP A 56 -17.27 -10.45 -2.77
N GLU A 57 -18.25 -9.70 -3.27
CA GLU A 57 -18.84 -9.92 -4.60
C GLU A 57 -17.86 -9.59 -5.75
N ILE A 58 -16.93 -8.65 -5.55
CA ILE A 58 -15.84 -8.35 -6.49
C ILE A 58 -14.83 -9.50 -6.50
N VAL A 59 -14.37 -9.96 -5.32
CA VAL A 59 -13.37 -11.04 -5.20
C VAL A 59 -13.90 -12.35 -5.77
N SER A 60 -15.15 -12.70 -5.47
CA SER A 60 -15.84 -13.89 -6.00
C SER A 60 -16.22 -13.78 -7.48
N ARG A 61 -15.95 -12.64 -8.13
CA ARG A 61 -16.30 -12.33 -9.53
C ARG A 61 -17.81 -12.35 -9.83
N LYS A 62 -18.67 -12.39 -8.81
CA LYS A 62 -20.12 -12.22 -8.95
C LYS A 62 -20.44 -10.87 -9.57
N ARG A 63 -19.68 -9.83 -9.20
CA ARG A 63 -19.71 -8.51 -9.83
C ARG A 63 -18.41 -8.26 -10.59
N LYS A 64 -18.53 -7.96 -11.90
CA LYS A 64 -17.40 -7.67 -12.76
C LYS A 64 -17.00 -6.19 -12.62
N ILE A 65 -15.96 -5.92 -11.85
CA ILE A 65 -15.41 -4.57 -11.70
C ILE A 65 -14.60 -4.15 -12.93
N ILE A 66 -14.67 -2.86 -13.28
CA ILE A 66 -13.77 -2.20 -14.25
C ILE A 66 -12.77 -1.31 -13.50
N GLU A 67 -13.23 -0.59 -12.47
CA GLU A 67 -12.39 0.36 -11.74
C GLU A 67 -12.81 0.44 -10.26
N ALA A 68 -11.81 0.47 -9.37
CA ALA A 68 -11.96 0.84 -7.97
C ALA A 68 -11.15 2.12 -7.70
N GLN A 69 -11.74 3.08 -6.98
CA GLN A 69 -11.04 4.24 -6.42
C GLN A 69 -11.23 4.26 -4.91
N LEU A 70 -10.13 4.26 -4.17
CA LEU A 70 -10.08 4.31 -2.71
C LEU A 70 -9.52 5.67 -2.31
N ARG A 71 -10.26 6.44 -1.50
CA ARG A 71 -9.84 7.78 -1.07
C ARG A 71 -9.46 7.78 0.41
N TYR A 72 -8.32 8.38 0.72
CA TYR A 72 -7.77 8.52 2.05
C TYR A 72 -8.07 9.91 2.62
N LYS A 73 -8.02 10.06 3.95
CA LYS A 73 -8.24 11.34 4.65
C LYS A 73 -7.15 12.34 4.29
N THR A 74 -5.94 11.84 4.09
CA THR A 74 -4.74 12.56 3.64
C THR A 74 -4.87 13.15 2.23
N GLY A 75 -5.86 12.71 1.44
CA GLY A 75 -6.17 13.21 0.10
C GLY A 75 -5.64 12.31 -1.02
N GLU A 76 -4.86 11.29 -0.68
CA GLU A 76 -4.42 10.25 -1.59
C GLU A 76 -5.59 9.47 -2.18
N ILE A 77 -5.43 9.06 -3.43
CA ILE A 77 -6.40 8.23 -4.15
C ILE A 77 -5.65 7.05 -4.76
N ILE A 78 -6.01 5.85 -4.34
CA ILE A 78 -5.56 4.62 -5.00
C ILE A 78 -6.59 4.24 -6.04
N THR A 79 -6.13 3.97 -7.27
CA THR A 79 -6.97 3.54 -8.39
C THR A 79 -6.49 2.18 -8.87
N ALA A 80 -7.41 1.22 -8.96
CA ALA A 80 -7.18 -0.08 -9.57
C ALA A 80 -8.13 -0.26 -10.77
N LYS A 81 -7.62 -0.71 -11.92
CA LYS A 81 -8.43 -1.00 -13.11
C LYS A 81 -8.25 -2.44 -13.54
N TYR A 82 -9.35 -3.08 -13.94
CA TYR A 82 -9.39 -4.47 -14.38
C TYR A 82 -9.90 -4.52 -15.82
N ASP A 83 -9.16 -5.19 -16.70
CA ASP A 83 -9.49 -5.30 -18.13
C ASP A 83 -10.40 -6.49 -18.47
N GLY A 84 -10.80 -7.26 -17.45
CA GLY A 84 -11.57 -8.50 -17.61
C GLY A 84 -10.72 -9.76 -17.40
N LYS A 85 -9.40 -9.67 -17.58
CA LYS A 85 -8.46 -10.78 -17.41
C LYS A 85 -7.41 -10.50 -16.33
N ASN A 86 -6.82 -9.31 -16.34
CA ASN A 86 -5.77 -8.89 -15.40
C ASN A 86 -6.05 -7.48 -14.88
N TRP A 87 -5.36 -7.12 -13.79
CA TRP A 87 -5.24 -5.72 -13.42
C TRP A 87 -4.40 -4.98 -14.46
N SER A 88 -4.99 -3.97 -15.09
CA SER A 88 -4.35 -3.14 -16.11
C SER A 88 -3.70 -1.89 -15.52
N CYS A 89 -4.14 -1.49 -14.31
CA CYS A 89 -3.60 -0.36 -13.57
C CYS A 89 -3.75 -0.60 -12.07
N LEU A 90 -2.70 -0.29 -11.30
CA LEU A 90 -2.78 0.00 -9.87
C LEU A 90 -1.86 1.18 -9.62
N LYS A 91 -2.40 2.27 -9.09
CA LYS A 91 -1.64 3.50 -8.87
C LYS A 91 -2.14 4.27 -7.67
N ILE A 92 -1.26 5.07 -7.10
CA ILE A 92 -1.60 6.08 -6.11
C ILE A 92 -1.40 7.46 -6.73
N ARG A 93 -2.33 8.37 -6.46
CA ARG A 93 -2.28 9.77 -6.90
C ARG A 93 -2.45 10.69 -5.71
N TYR A 94 -1.65 11.75 -5.70
CA TYR A 94 -1.81 12.90 -4.80
C TYR A 94 -1.64 14.18 -5.62
N LYS A 95 -2.65 15.06 -5.59
CA LYS A 95 -2.72 16.25 -6.46
C LYS A 95 -2.50 15.87 -7.94
N ASN A 96 -1.50 16.47 -8.60
CA ASN A 96 -1.17 16.24 -10.01
C ASN A 96 -0.07 15.18 -10.22
N LYS A 97 0.37 14.50 -9.15
CA LYS A 97 1.42 13.48 -9.22
C LYS A 97 0.82 12.09 -9.04
N GLU A 98 1.32 11.13 -9.80
CA GLU A 98 0.96 9.72 -9.65
C GLU A 98 2.17 8.80 -9.63
N ARG A 99 2.00 7.64 -9.00
CA ARG A 99 2.96 6.53 -8.96
C ARG A 99 2.24 5.24 -9.33
N ASN A 100 2.78 4.55 -10.33
CA ASN A 100 2.17 3.38 -10.93
C ASN A 100 2.93 2.11 -10.51
N VAL A 101 2.19 1.02 -10.29
CA VAL A 101 2.75 -0.32 -10.13
C VAL A 101 3.08 -0.90 -11.52
N PRO A 102 4.27 -1.48 -11.71
CA PRO A 102 4.67 -2.07 -13.00
C PRO A 102 3.74 -3.18 -13.51
N LYS A 103 3.52 -3.22 -14.82
CA LYS A 103 2.59 -4.19 -15.46
C LYS A 103 2.96 -5.66 -15.21
N ASN A 104 4.25 -5.99 -15.13
CA ASN A 104 4.72 -7.34 -14.82
C ASN A 104 4.31 -7.79 -13.42
N ILE A 105 4.23 -6.86 -12.45
CA ILE A 105 3.73 -7.12 -11.11
C ILE A 105 2.20 -7.25 -11.12
N LEU A 106 1.50 -6.35 -11.82
CA LEU A 106 0.03 -6.39 -11.92
C LEU A 106 -0.51 -7.72 -12.44
N ARG A 107 0.18 -8.34 -13.41
CA ARG A 107 -0.18 -9.65 -13.97
C ARG A 107 -0.10 -10.80 -12.95
N LYS A 108 0.65 -10.63 -11.86
CA LYS A 108 0.78 -11.64 -10.79
C LYS A 108 -0.33 -11.52 -9.75
N ILE A 109 -1.08 -10.40 -9.73
CA ILE A 109 -2.15 -10.14 -8.77
C ILE A 109 -3.46 -10.69 -9.36
N THR A 110 -4.10 -11.65 -8.69
CA THR A 110 -5.30 -12.31 -9.24
C THR A 110 -6.61 -11.68 -8.73
N GLN A 111 -6.68 -11.39 -7.44
CA GLN A 111 -7.81 -10.72 -6.78
C GLN A 111 -7.27 -9.77 -5.71
N ILE A 112 -7.96 -8.64 -5.50
CA ILE A 112 -7.64 -7.64 -4.49
C ILE A 112 -8.80 -7.55 -3.51
N HIS A 113 -8.54 -7.69 -2.21
CA HIS A 113 -9.52 -7.45 -1.15
C HIS A 113 -9.50 -5.98 -0.77
N PHE A 114 -10.21 -5.14 -1.52
CA PHE A 114 -10.12 -3.68 -1.40
C PHE A 114 -10.36 -3.13 0.01
N SER A 115 -11.23 -3.75 0.82
CA SER A 115 -11.48 -3.32 2.20
C SER A 115 -10.30 -3.51 3.14
N THR A 116 -9.30 -4.31 2.76
CA THR A 116 -8.09 -4.57 3.56
C THR A 116 -6.95 -3.62 3.21
N LEU A 117 -7.14 -2.75 2.22
CA LEU A 117 -6.05 -1.97 1.64
C LEU A 117 -5.66 -0.77 2.49
N ASN A 118 -4.53 -0.88 3.17
CA ASN A 118 -3.95 0.17 3.99
C ASN A 118 -2.78 0.84 3.27
N LEU A 119 -2.61 2.13 3.55
CA LEU A 119 -1.37 2.84 3.32
C LEU A 119 -0.55 2.82 4.60
N ILE A 120 0.70 2.42 4.50
CA ILE A 120 1.66 2.46 5.62
C ILE A 120 2.88 3.26 5.16
N TRP A 121 3.38 4.18 5.97
CA TRP A 121 4.48 5.05 5.56
C TRP A 121 5.30 5.59 6.73
N SER A 122 6.52 6.01 6.43
CA SER A 122 7.39 6.64 7.41
C SER A 122 6.74 7.89 8.02
N SER A 123 6.89 8.05 9.34
CA SER A 123 6.31 9.19 10.08
C SER A 123 6.95 10.55 9.78
N ASP A 124 7.96 10.61 8.91
CA ASP A 124 8.61 11.85 8.45
C ASP A 124 7.69 12.78 7.63
N ASN A 125 6.49 12.32 7.24
CA ASN A 125 5.47 13.17 6.65
C ASN A 125 4.05 12.77 7.09
N GLU A 126 3.12 13.72 7.09
CA GLU A 126 1.70 13.45 7.33
C GLU A 126 1.01 12.74 6.14
N ILE A 127 1.59 12.87 4.94
CA ILE A 127 1.05 12.37 3.67
C ILE A 127 1.99 11.28 3.15
N ALA A 128 1.46 10.07 2.91
CA ALA A 128 2.23 8.91 2.46
C ALA A 128 2.94 9.18 1.14
N PHE A 129 2.30 9.93 0.23
CA PHE A 129 2.91 10.27 -1.06
C PHE A 129 4.22 11.09 -0.93
N ASN A 130 4.40 11.81 0.19
CA ASN A 130 5.51 12.74 0.43
C ASN A 130 6.54 12.25 1.45
N SER A 131 6.29 11.16 2.19
CA SER A 131 7.23 10.55 3.17
C SER A 131 8.51 10.04 2.52
N SER A 132 9.50 9.51 3.21
CA SER A 132 10.66 8.87 2.54
C SER A 132 10.29 7.59 1.79
N TYR A 133 9.41 6.79 2.39
CA TYR A 133 8.79 5.63 1.76
C TYR A 133 7.33 5.49 2.17
N PHE A 134 6.56 4.80 1.34
CA PHE A 134 5.25 4.28 1.69
C PHE A 134 5.02 2.93 1.03
N LEU A 135 4.09 2.16 1.56
CA LEU A 135 3.66 0.90 1.00
C LEU A 135 2.13 0.81 0.95
N MET A 136 1.65 0.12 -0.08
CA MET A 136 0.26 -0.36 -0.11
C MET A 136 0.26 -1.80 0.43
N ASP A 137 -0.50 -2.03 1.49
CA ASP A 137 -0.63 -3.33 2.16
C ASP A 137 -2.06 -3.84 2.03
N PHE A 138 -2.26 -5.03 1.45
CA PHE A 138 -3.59 -5.61 1.26
C PHE A 138 -3.60 -7.12 1.01
N GLU A 139 -4.70 -7.77 1.40
CA GLU A 139 -4.92 -9.18 1.12
C GLU A 139 -5.24 -9.44 -0.36
N VAL A 140 -4.77 -10.58 -0.86
CA VAL A 140 -4.94 -11.00 -2.26
C VAL A 140 -5.36 -12.47 -2.38
N GLY A 141 -5.98 -12.80 -3.51
CA GLY A 141 -6.38 -14.17 -3.84
C GLY A 141 -7.64 -14.65 -3.12
N THR A 142 -7.96 -15.94 -3.26
CA THR A 142 -9.12 -16.58 -2.62
C THR A 142 -8.75 -17.77 -1.74
N VAL A 143 -7.50 -18.23 -1.84
CA VAL A 143 -7.00 -19.41 -1.10
C VAL A 143 -6.44 -18.94 0.23
N LYS A 144 -7.01 -19.47 1.31
CA LYS A 144 -6.51 -19.25 2.68
C LYS A 144 -5.44 -20.29 3.02
N TYR A 145 -4.42 -19.86 3.73
CA TYR A 145 -3.39 -20.70 4.32
C TYR A 145 -3.44 -20.49 5.83
N PHE A 146 -3.67 -21.57 6.59
CA PHE A 146 -3.90 -21.48 8.04
C PHE A 146 -4.96 -20.41 8.38
N ASN A 147 -6.10 -20.45 7.68
CA ASN A 147 -7.23 -19.52 7.81
C ASN A 147 -6.95 -18.04 7.51
N LYS A 148 -5.77 -17.68 6.99
CA LYS A 148 -5.41 -16.31 6.58
C LYS A 148 -5.22 -16.21 5.07
N LEU A 149 -5.60 -15.08 4.48
CA LEU A 149 -5.30 -14.80 3.08
C LEU A 149 -3.84 -14.34 2.94
N PRO A 150 -3.18 -14.59 1.80
CA PRO A 150 -1.90 -13.97 1.51
C PRO A 150 -1.99 -12.44 1.53
N ASN A 151 -0.96 -11.80 2.08
CA ASN A 151 -0.87 -10.36 2.17
C ASN A 151 0.19 -9.82 1.20
N LEU A 152 -0.17 -8.83 0.39
CA LEU A 152 0.68 -8.22 -0.61
C LEU A 152 1.12 -6.83 -0.16
N ASN A 153 2.43 -6.60 -0.21
CA ASN A 153 3.06 -5.32 0.10
C ASN A 153 3.70 -4.76 -1.17
N LEU A 154 3.32 -3.54 -1.55
CA LEU A 154 3.88 -2.80 -2.68
C LEU A 154 4.61 -1.57 -2.16
N LEU A 155 5.94 -1.62 -2.13
CA LEU A 155 6.80 -0.57 -1.60
C LEU A 155 7.16 0.47 -2.66
N PHE A 156 7.07 1.74 -2.26
CA PHE A 156 7.51 2.90 -3.01
C PHE A 156 8.47 3.72 -2.15
N GLU A 157 9.66 3.98 -2.68
CA GLU A 157 10.70 4.72 -1.96
C GLU A 157 11.48 5.61 -2.93
N ASP A 158 12.17 6.61 -2.40
CA ASP A 158 12.99 7.52 -3.19
C ASP A 158 14.15 6.81 -3.89
N SER A 159 14.33 7.04 -5.19
CA SER A 159 15.52 6.57 -5.88
C SER A 159 16.74 7.32 -5.36
N MET A 160 17.80 6.60 -4.97
CA MET A 160 19.01 7.08 -4.29
C MET A 160 19.71 8.33 -4.86
N PHE A 161 19.37 8.77 -6.08
CA PHE A 161 20.08 9.85 -6.76
C PHE A 161 19.22 11.09 -7.12
N PHE A 162 17.88 11.01 -7.19
CA PHE A 162 17.08 12.13 -7.74
C PHE A 162 15.64 12.31 -7.18
N GLY A 163 15.37 11.90 -5.94
CA GLY A 163 14.18 12.37 -5.18
C GLY A 163 12.81 12.07 -5.80
N ASN A 164 12.72 11.09 -6.69
CA ASN A 164 11.47 10.66 -7.30
C ASN A 164 11.12 9.27 -6.81
N LYS A 165 10.15 9.17 -5.88
CA LYS A 165 9.60 7.87 -5.48
C LYS A 165 9.23 7.05 -6.68
N LYS A 166 9.68 5.81 -6.70
CA LYS A 166 9.26 4.82 -7.69
C LYS A 166 8.85 3.56 -6.96
N PHE A 167 8.06 2.75 -7.65
CA PHE A 167 7.87 1.37 -7.22
C PHE A 167 9.26 0.72 -7.05
N SER A 168 9.51 0.14 -5.89
CA SER A 168 10.78 -0.49 -5.55
C SER A 168 10.63 -2.00 -5.41
N LYS A 169 9.67 -2.44 -4.59
CA LYS A 169 9.57 -3.85 -4.20
C LYS A 169 8.12 -4.32 -4.13
N CYS A 170 7.89 -5.57 -4.51
CA CYS A 170 6.65 -6.28 -4.24
C CYS A 170 6.96 -7.53 -3.44
N THR A 171 6.34 -7.68 -2.28
CA THR A 171 6.46 -8.88 -1.44
C THR A 171 5.09 -9.48 -1.16
N LEU A 172 5.01 -10.80 -1.26
CA LEU A 172 3.86 -11.58 -0.86
C LEU A 172 4.20 -12.35 0.41
N GLN A 173 3.40 -12.16 1.44
CA GLN A 173 3.48 -12.88 2.68
C GLN A 173 2.39 -13.95 2.72
N LYS A 174 2.78 -15.18 3.00
CA LYS A 174 1.88 -16.33 3.09
C LYS A 174 2.15 -17.11 4.36
N GLN A 175 1.10 -17.44 5.10
CA GLN A 175 1.19 -18.28 6.28
C GLN A 175 1.58 -19.72 5.87
N VAL A 176 2.58 -20.30 6.53
CA VAL A 176 3.07 -21.68 6.29
C VAL A 176 3.04 -22.56 7.55
N GLY A 177 2.70 -21.97 8.70
CA GLY A 177 2.42 -22.64 9.97
C GLY A 177 1.63 -21.71 10.90
N GLU A 178 1.14 -22.18 12.04
CA GLU A 178 0.36 -21.33 12.97
C GLU A 178 1.11 -20.03 13.35
N ASN A 179 2.42 -20.12 13.54
CA ASN A 179 3.29 -18.99 13.89
C ASN A 179 4.38 -18.71 12.85
N ALA A 180 4.25 -19.23 11.63
CA ALA A 180 5.27 -19.12 10.59
C ALA A 180 4.72 -18.49 9.31
N THR A 181 5.43 -17.48 8.80
CA THR A 181 5.12 -16.76 7.57
C THR A 181 6.31 -16.84 6.63
N GLN A 182 6.03 -17.15 5.37
CA GLN A 182 7.02 -17.12 4.30
C GLN A 182 6.83 -15.87 3.44
N ILE A 183 7.94 -15.23 3.07
CA ILE A 183 7.95 -14.02 2.23
C ILE A 183 8.51 -14.37 0.86
N PHE A 184 7.79 -14.01 -0.19
CA PHE A 184 8.20 -14.14 -1.59
C PHE A 184 8.40 -12.74 -2.17
N ALA A 185 9.56 -12.48 -2.78
CA ALA A 185 9.82 -11.25 -3.53
C ALA A 185 9.60 -11.50 -5.04
N PHE A 186 9.01 -10.53 -5.73
CA PHE A 186 8.59 -10.66 -7.13
C PHE A 186 9.28 -9.73 -8.11
#